data_AF-A0A2D0K180-F1
#
_entry.id   AF-A0A2D0K180-F1
#
_cell.length_a   1.000
_cell.length_b   1.000
_cell.length_c   1.000
_cell.angle_alpha   90.00
_cell.angle_beta   90.00
_cell.angle_gamma   90.00
#
_symmetry.space_group_name_H-M   'P 1'
#
loop_
_entity.id
_entity.type
_entity.pdbx_description
1 polymer ?
#
loop_
_entity_poly.entity_id
_entity_poly.type
_entity_poly.pdbx_seq_one_letter_code
_entity_poly.pdbx_strand_id
1 'polypeptide(L)'
;MNGNFYLRLGDLSEELKVFHNKEYSSESDWYLENKAIKSKIVDLIIEAKECDESKLIDRALFLLFDNTGCQEDLEILNEIVSPLLDNGIITKELLEENIYENSPLSRWY
;
A
#
# COMPACT_ATOMS: atom_id res chain seq x y z
N MET A 1 -14.34 8.55 15.55
CA MET A 1 -14.12 7.96 14.21
C MET A 1 -12.74 7.32 14.09
N ASN A 2 -11.69 7.90 14.66
CA ASN A 2 -10.28 7.43 14.54
C ASN A 2 -10.02 5.98 14.98
N GLY A 3 -10.71 5.46 16.00
CA GLY A 3 -10.52 4.09 16.47
C GLY A 3 -10.79 3.03 15.40
N ASN A 4 -11.67 3.31 14.43
CA ASN A 4 -11.98 2.39 13.34
C ASN A 4 -10.82 2.27 12.34
N PHE A 5 -10.17 3.40 12.01
CA PHE A 5 -9.12 3.39 11.00
C PHE A 5 -7.86 2.63 11.43
N TYR A 6 -7.40 2.80 12.68
CA TYR A 6 -6.22 2.09 13.16
C TYR A 6 -6.47 0.58 13.29
N LEU A 7 -7.71 0.17 13.60
CA LEU A 7 -8.11 -1.24 13.57
C LEU A 7 -8.05 -1.77 12.14
N ARG A 8 -8.65 -1.07 11.16
CA ARG A 8 -8.58 -1.45 9.75
C ARG A 8 -7.16 -1.53 9.21
N LEU A 9 -6.29 -0.60 9.60
CA LEU A 9 -4.87 -0.66 9.22
C LEU A 9 -4.18 -1.90 9.83
N GLY A 10 -4.50 -2.22 11.08
CA GLY A 10 -4.02 -3.44 11.75
C GLY A 10 -4.49 -4.71 11.04
N ASP A 11 -5.76 -4.76 10.65
CA ASP A 11 -6.35 -5.89 9.92
C ASP A 11 -5.69 -6.05 8.55
N LEU A 12 -5.44 -4.96 7.81
CA LEU A 12 -4.74 -4.98 6.53
C LEU A 12 -3.29 -5.43 6.67
N SER A 13 -2.60 -5.00 7.74
CA SER A 13 -1.25 -5.48 8.04
C SER A 13 -1.22 -6.98 8.32
N GLU A 14 -2.24 -7.52 8.99
CA GLU A 14 -2.35 -8.96 9.22
C GLU A 14 -2.73 -9.71 7.94
N GLU A 15 -3.62 -9.15 7.11
CA GLU A 15 -3.97 -9.71 5.79
C GLU A 15 -2.72 -9.84 4.90
N LEU A 16 -1.84 -8.84 4.88
CA LEU A 16 -0.55 -8.90 4.18
C LEU A 16 0.38 -9.99 4.72
N LYS A 17 0.46 -10.18 6.04
CA LYS A 17 1.27 -11.27 6.61
C LYS A 17 0.72 -12.64 6.22
N VAL A 18 -0.60 -12.82 6.27
CA VAL A 18 -1.24 -14.06 5.84
C VAL A 18 -0.98 -14.28 4.35
N PHE A 19 -1.13 -13.24 3.54
CA PHE A 19 -0.83 -13.24 2.11
C PHE A 19 0.60 -13.72 1.82
N HIS A 20 1.61 -13.17 2.51
CA HIS A 20 3.03 -13.55 2.29
C HIS A 20 3.37 -14.97 2.73
N ASN A 21 2.59 -15.57 3.64
CA ASN A 21 2.78 -16.95 4.09
C ASN A 21 1.92 -17.96 3.31
N LYS A 22 1.07 -17.49 2.40
CA LYS A 22 0.17 -18.35 1.62
C LYS A 22 0.88 -18.90 0.40
N GLU A 23 0.71 -20.18 0.14
CA GLU A 23 1.09 -20.78 -1.14
C GLU A 23 0.00 -20.53 -2.18
N TYR A 24 0.40 -20.03 -3.34
CA TYR A 24 -0.50 -19.76 -4.46
C TYR A 24 -0.38 -20.83 -5.52
N SER A 25 -1.52 -21.20 -6.10
CA SER A 25 -1.57 -22.16 -7.21
C SER A 25 -1.11 -21.53 -8.54
N SER A 26 -1.09 -20.19 -8.64
CA SER A 26 -0.62 -19.46 -9.80
C SER A 26 -0.13 -18.05 -9.43
N GLU A 27 0.74 -17.49 -10.28
CA GLU A 27 1.17 -16.08 -10.19
C GLU A 27 -0.01 -15.12 -10.35
N SER A 28 -1.01 -15.48 -11.15
CA SER A 28 -2.21 -14.65 -11.34
C SER A 28 -3.05 -14.53 -10.07
N ASP A 29 -3.21 -15.61 -9.31
CA ASP A 29 -3.95 -15.57 -8.04
C ASP A 29 -3.21 -14.72 -7.02
N TRP A 30 -1.88 -14.87 -6.95
CA TRP A 30 -1.02 -14.03 -6.13
C TRP A 30 -1.17 -12.55 -6.49
N TYR A 31 -1.11 -12.22 -7.78
CA TYR A 31 -1.21 -10.85 -8.29
C TYR A 31 -2.56 -10.21 -7.93
N LEU A 32 -3.66 -10.93 -8.16
CA LEU A 32 -5.01 -10.42 -7.90
C LEU A 32 -5.25 -10.18 -6.41
N GLU A 33 -4.82 -11.10 -5.54
CA GLU A 33 -4.98 -10.96 -4.09
C GLU A 33 -4.11 -9.83 -3.54
N ASN A 34 -2.86 -9.73 -3.99
CA ASN A 34 -1.96 -8.64 -3.62
C ASN A 34 -2.55 -7.27 -4.01
N LYS A 35 -2.99 -7.14 -5.26
CA LYS A 35 -3.65 -5.92 -5.76
C LYS A 35 -4.88 -5.59 -4.94
N ALA A 36 -5.71 -6.58 -4.60
CA ALA A 36 -6.91 -6.34 -3.79
C ALA A 36 -6.57 -5.81 -2.39
N ILE A 37 -5.57 -6.38 -1.71
CA ILE A 37 -5.16 -5.92 -0.38
C ILE A 37 -4.59 -4.51 -0.45
N LYS A 38 -3.68 -4.25 -1.40
CA LYS A 38 -3.06 -2.92 -1.56
C LYS A 38 -4.06 -1.84 -1.97
N SER A 39 -5.07 -2.19 -2.78
CA SER A 39 -6.16 -1.26 -3.12
C SER A 39 -6.94 -0.82 -1.87
N LYS A 40 -7.22 -1.75 -0.94
CA LYS A 40 -7.87 -1.40 0.33
C LYS A 40 -7.02 -0.43 1.18
N ILE A 41 -5.69 -0.52 1.10
CA ILE A 41 -4.79 0.42 1.78
C ILE A 41 -4.91 1.81 1.15
N VAL A 42 -4.95 1.90 -0.18
CA VAL A 42 -5.19 3.16 -0.91
C VAL A 42 -6.53 3.78 -0.50
N ASP A 43 -7.61 2.99 -0.47
CA ASP A 43 -8.92 3.47 -0.03
C ASP A 43 -8.88 4.01 1.41
N LEU A 44 -8.20 3.30 2.31
CA LEU A 44 -8.02 3.73 3.70
C LEU A 44 -7.27 5.07 3.78
N ILE A 45 -6.26 5.29 2.94
CA ILE A 45 -5.51 6.56 2.88
C ILE A 45 -6.41 7.71 2.43
N ILE A 46 -7.27 7.48 1.44
CA ILE A 46 -8.21 8.49 0.94
C ILE A 46 -9.22 8.85 2.04
N GLU A 47 -9.83 7.86 2.69
CA GLU A 47 -10.76 8.11 3.80
C GLU A 47 -10.09 8.82 4.98
N ALA A 48 -8.83 8.48 5.26
CA ALA A 48 -8.03 9.17 6.28
C ALA A 48 -7.78 10.65 5.93
N LYS A 49 -7.57 10.94 4.64
CA LYS A 49 -7.40 12.30 4.13
C LYS A 49 -8.66 13.14 4.31
N GLU A 50 -9.84 12.57 4.07
CA GLU A 50 -11.13 13.24 4.30
C GLU A 50 -11.37 13.58 5.79
N CYS A 51 -10.71 12.86 6.69
CA CYS A 51 -10.79 13.06 8.14
C CYS A 51 -9.60 13.83 8.73
N ASP A 52 -8.69 14.36 7.92
CA ASP A 52 -7.44 15.02 8.34
C ASP A 52 -6.54 14.17 9.27
N GLU A 53 -6.59 12.84 9.14
CA GLU A 53 -5.81 11.88 9.96
C GLU A 53 -4.38 11.66 9.42
N SER A 54 -3.55 12.71 9.44
CA SER A 54 -2.19 12.67 8.86
C SER A 54 -1.32 11.51 9.34
N LYS A 55 -1.30 11.22 10.65
CA LYS A 55 -0.51 10.11 11.21
C LYS A 55 -0.91 8.73 10.68
N LEU A 56 -2.18 8.58 10.32
CA LEU A 56 -2.69 7.34 9.75
C LEU A 56 -2.27 7.22 8.29
N ILE A 57 -2.34 8.32 7.54
CA ILE A 57 -1.84 8.40 6.16
C ILE A 57 -0.39 7.96 6.10
N ASP A 58 0.48 8.53 6.95
CA ASP A 58 1.91 8.18 6.97
C ASP A 58 2.14 6.69 7.23
N ARG A 59 1.39 6.10 8.18
CA ARG A 59 1.51 4.66 8.50
C ARG A 59 0.98 3.77 7.39
N ALA A 60 -0.11 4.16 6.74
CA ALA A 60 -0.69 3.39 5.65
C ALA A 60 0.19 3.47 4.38
N LEU A 61 0.76 4.64 4.09
CA LEU A 61 1.78 4.79 3.04
C LEU A 61 2.99 3.91 3.33
N PHE A 62 3.54 3.96 4.55
CA PHE A 62 4.65 3.08 4.94
C PHE A 62 4.32 1.61 4.73
N LEU A 63 3.13 1.15 5.17
CA LEU A 63 2.70 -0.23 4.98
C LEU A 63 2.63 -0.62 3.49
N LEU A 64 2.10 0.27 2.63
CA LEU A 64 2.01 0.05 1.19
C LEU A 64 3.41 -0.09 0.54
N PHE A 65 4.34 0.80 0.87
CA PHE A 65 5.69 0.79 0.31
C PHE A 65 6.56 -0.35 0.84
N ASP A 66 6.50 -0.64 2.14
CA ASP A 66 7.23 -1.76 2.76
C ASP A 66 6.80 -3.11 2.17
N ASN A 67 5.57 -3.20 1.66
CA ASN A 67 5.04 -4.38 0.98
C ASN A 67 5.14 -4.29 -0.55
N THR A 68 5.93 -3.37 -1.09
CA THR A 68 6.22 -3.29 -2.53
C THR A 68 7.66 -3.72 -2.74
N GLY A 69 7.93 -4.99 -3.07
CA GLY A 69 9.29 -5.56 -3.03
C GLY A 69 9.79 -6.18 -4.33
N CYS A 70 8.93 -6.42 -5.31
CA CYS A 70 9.28 -7.02 -6.61
C CYS A 70 8.66 -6.26 -7.80
N GLN A 71 8.99 -6.69 -9.02
CA GLN A 71 8.50 -6.04 -10.25
C GLN A 71 6.97 -6.07 -10.33
N GLU A 72 6.36 -7.20 -9.97
CA GLU A 72 4.91 -7.36 -9.94
C GLU A 72 4.25 -6.44 -8.91
N ASP A 73 4.90 -6.22 -7.76
CA ASP A 73 4.44 -5.24 -6.78
C ASP A 73 4.47 -3.81 -7.33
N LEU A 74 5.51 -3.46 -8.11
CA LEU A 74 5.63 -2.14 -8.74
C LEU A 74 4.54 -1.93 -9.79
N GLU A 75 4.23 -2.96 -10.58
CA GLU A 75 3.12 -2.96 -11.53
C GLU A 75 1.78 -2.71 -10.81
N ILE A 76 1.52 -3.46 -9.74
CA ILE A 76 0.34 -3.26 -8.89
C ILE A 76 0.28 -1.82 -8.36
N LEU A 77 1.39 -1.31 -7.81
CA LEU A 77 1.46 0.03 -7.26
C LEU A 77 1.10 1.09 -8.32
N ASN A 78 1.69 0.98 -9.51
CA ASN A 78 1.39 1.89 -10.64
C ASN A 78 -0.09 1.86 -11.05
N GLU A 79 -0.75 0.71 -10.94
CA GLU A 79 -2.18 0.59 -11.24
C GLU A 79 -3.11 1.21 -10.20
N ILE A 80 -2.69 1.27 -8.93
CA ILE A 80 -3.56 1.69 -7.81
C ILE A 80 -3.21 3.06 -7.22
N VAL A 81 -2.07 3.66 -7.60
CA VAL A 81 -1.56 4.89 -6.96
C VAL A 81 -2.20 6.17 -7.48
N SER A 82 -2.85 6.14 -8.66
CA SER A 82 -3.42 7.35 -9.27
C SER A 82 -4.35 8.15 -8.35
N PRO A 83 -5.23 7.53 -7.52
CA PRO A 83 -6.08 8.28 -6.62
C PRO A 83 -5.30 9.09 -5.56
N LEU A 84 -4.12 8.60 -5.14
CA LEU A 84 -3.29 9.32 -4.16
C LEU A 84 -2.64 10.56 -4.78
N LEU A 85 -2.26 10.49 -6.05
CA LEU A 85 -1.74 11.61 -6.82
C LEU A 85 -2.84 12.63 -7.13
N ASP A 86 -3.99 12.16 -7.58
CA ASP A 86 -5.13 13.01 -7.99
C ASP A 86 -5.69 13.80 -6.80
N ASN A 87 -5.66 13.22 -5.59
CA ASN A 87 -6.08 13.89 -4.36
C ASN A 87 -4.96 14.70 -3.68
N GLY A 88 -3.77 14.80 -4.29
CA GLY A 88 -2.63 15.52 -3.74
C GLY A 88 -2.17 14.99 -2.37
N ILE A 89 -2.40 13.70 -2.11
CA ILE A 89 -1.96 13.02 -0.87
C ILE A 89 -0.45 12.77 -0.94
N ILE A 90 0.03 12.38 -2.12
CA ILE A 90 1.46 12.27 -2.45
C ILE A 90 1.75 13.03 -3.74
N THR A 91 3.00 13.45 -3.93
CA THR A 91 3.50 13.91 -5.23
C THR A 91 4.22 12.77 -5.93
N LYS A 92 4.57 12.95 -7.21
CA LYS A 92 5.40 11.98 -7.94
C LYS A 92 6.79 11.86 -7.31
N GLU A 93 7.36 12.97 -6.86
CA GLU A 93 8.65 12.99 -6.19
C GLU A 93 8.60 12.20 -4.87
N LEU A 94 7.58 12.43 -4.03
CA LEU A 94 7.40 11.67 -2.79
C LEU A 94 7.16 10.17 -3.06
N LEU A 95 6.47 9.83 -4.15
CA LEU A 95 6.26 8.44 -4.55
C LEU A 95 7.61 7.76 -4.86
N GLU A 96 8.45 8.40 -5.68
CA GLU A 96 9.79 7.90 -6.03
C GLU A 96 10.70 7.80 -4.80
N GLU A 97 10.71 8.81 -3.94
CA GLU A 97 11.46 8.80 -2.67
C GLU A 97 11.03 7.64 -1.78
N ASN A 98 9.72 7.39 -1.63
CA ASN A 98 9.23 6.28 -0.82
C ASN A 98 9.54 4.91 -1.40
N ILE A 99 9.53 4.75 -2.73
CA ILE A 99 9.97 3.51 -3.39
C ILE A 99 11.48 3.28 -3.13
N TYR A 100 12.28 4.34 -3.10
CA TYR A 100 13.71 4.23 -2.83
C TYR A 100 14.03 3.97 -1.35
N GLU A 101 13.35 4.65 -0.41
CA GLU A 101 13.70 4.60 1.01
C GLU A 101 12.96 3.50 1.79
N ASN A 102 11.70 3.24 1.45
CA ASN A 102 10.79 2.45 2.28
C ASN A 102 10.36 1.14 1.62
N SER A 103 10.79 0.86 0.40
CA SER A 103 10.44 -0.36 -0.32
C SER A 103 11.63 -1.30 -0.46
N PRO A 104 11.43 -2.63 -0.33
CA PRO A 104 12.47 -3.61 -0.63
C PRO A 104 12.96 -3.59 -2.08
N LEU A 105 12.25 -2.94 -3.02
CA LEU A 105 12.66 -2.79 -4.42
C LEU A 105 13.98 -2.03 -4.58
N SER A 106 14.29 -1.12 -3.67
CA SER A 106 15.54 -0.35 -3.67
C SER A 106 16.79 -1.24 -3.70
N ARG A 107 16.69 -2.50 -3.27
CA ARG A 107 17.79 -3.48 -3.34
C ARG A 107 18.16 -3.91 -4.76
N TRP A 108 17.29 -3.64 -5.73
CA TRP A 108 17.44 -4.05 -7.13
C TRP A 108 17.78 -2.88 -8.06
N TYR A 109 17.89 -1.66 -7.52
CA TYR A 109 18.26 -0.43 -8.23
C TYR A 109 19.74 -0.08 -8.04
#